data_AF-A0A9P5CVE3-F1
#
_entry.id   AF-A0A9P5CVE3-F1
#
_cell.length_a   1.000
_cell.length_b   1.000
_cell.length_c   1.000
_cell.angle_alpha   90.00
_cell.angle_beta   90.00
_cell.angle_gamma   90.00
#
_symmetry.space_group_name_H-M   'P 1'
#
loop_
_entity.id
_entity.type
_entity.pdbx_description
1 polymer ?
#
loop_
_entity_poly.entity_id
_entity_poly.type
_entity_poly.pdbx_seq_one_letter_code
_entity_poly.pdbx_strand_id
1 'polypeptide(L)' 'MERLIYQAFEHIDDLGPHVHEGHYDLEGPEGELILKEIWDTTIQPGWQITMKMWPLQQHP' A
#
# COMPACT_ATOMS: atom_id res chain seq x y z
N MET A 1 8.16 -6.98 0.97
CA MET A 1 7.51 -6.09 -0.01
C MET A 1 7.51 -4.63 0.43
N GLU A 2 7.25 -4.35 1.71
CA GLU A 2 7.22 -3.01 2.35
C GLU A 2 8.30 -2.03 1.89
N ARG A 3 9.58 -2.45 1.91
CA ARG A 3 10.70 -1.60 1.46
C ARG A 3 10.51 -1.05 0.04
N LEU A 4 9.96 -1.84 -0.88
CA LEU A 4 9.73 -1.41 -2.26
C LEU A 4 8.59 -0.39 -2.34
N ILE A 5 7.55 -0.56 -1.52
CA ILE A 5 6.46 0.41 -1.40
C ILE A 5 7.02 1.71 -0.85
N TYR A 6 7.79 1.68 0.25
CA TYR A 6 8.40 2.89 0.83
C TYR A 6 9.32 3.61 -0.17
N GLN A 7 10.19 2.87 -0.86
CA GLN A 7 11.07 3.44 -1.88
C GLN A 7 10.31 4.11 -3.05
N ALA A 8 9.13 3.60 -3.41
CA ALA A 8 8.31 4.20 -4.46
C ALA A 8 7.72 5.56 -4.07
N PHE A 9 7.57 5.82 -2.76
CA PHE A 9 6.96 7.06 -2.24
C PHE A 9 7.95 7.94 -1.45
N GLU A 10 9.22 7.54 -1.34
CA GLU A 10 10.26 8.23 -0.57
C GLU A 10 10.42 9.72 -0.95
N HIS A 11 10.18 10.07 -2.21
CA HIS A 11 10.34 11.42 -2.74
C HIS A 11 9.01 12.12 -3.05
N ILE A 12 7.88 11.59 -2.56
CA ILE A 12 6.55 12.17 -2.77
C ILE A 12 6.13 12.84 -1.46
N ASP A 13 6.37 14.15 -1.35
CA ASP A 13 6.24 14.91 -0.09
C ASP A 13 4.86 14.75 0.59
N ASP A 14 3.77 14.70 -0.18
CA ASP A 14 2.41 14.62 0.37
C ASP A 14 1.96 13.19 0.73
N LEU A 15 2.54 12.16 0.10
CA LEU A 15 2.09 10.77 0.26
C LEU A 15 3.08 9.90 1.03
N GLY A 16 4.37 10.21 0.95
CA GLY A 16 5.45 9.48 1.60
C GLY A 16 5.17 9.25 3.09
N PRO A 17 4.91 10.30 3.89
CA PRO A 17 4.60 10.14 5.33
C PRO A 17 3.44 9.16 5.59
N HIS A 18 2.35 9.28 4.84
CA HIS A 18 1.18 8.41 5.00
C HIS A 18 1.44 6.96 4.60
N VAL A 19 2.25 6.74 3.56
CA VAL A 19 2.69 5.40 3.16
C VAL A 19 3.60 4.80 4.22
N HIS A 20 4.53 5.57 4.78
CA HIS A 20 5.38 5.11 5.88
C HIS A 20 4.60 4.78 7.16
N GLU A 21 3.50 5.48 7.42
CA GLU A 21 2.58 5.22 8.54
C GLU A 21 1.63 4.04 8.29
N GLY A 22 1.55 3.53 7.05
CA GLY A 22 0.67 2.42 6.68
C GLY A 22 -0.78 2.81 6.40
N HIS A 23 -1.04 4.06 6.01
CA HIS A 23 -2.37 4.58 5.68
C HIS A 23 -2.80 4.24 4.24
N TYR A 24 -2.77 2.95 3.92
CA TYR A 24 -3.19 2.41 2.63
C TYR A 24 -3.64 0.97 2.78
N ASP A 25 -4.46 0.54 1.84
CA ASP A 25 -4.87 -0.85 1.67
C ASP A 25 -4.20 -1.44 0.43
N LEU A 26 -3.90 -2.73 0.47
CA LEU A 26 -3.49 -3.50 -0.70
C LEU A 26 -4.62 -4.45 -1.07
N GLU A 27 -5.03 -4.40 -2.33
CA GLU A 27 -6.04 -5.29 -2.89
C GLU A 27 -5.41 -6.23 -3.91
N GLY A 28 -5.78 -7.50 -3.82
CA GLY A 28 -5.42 -8.49 -4.81
C GLY A 28 -6.23 -8.39 -6.09
N PRO A 29 -6.00 -9.30 -7.05
CA PRO A 29 -6.64 -9.26 -8.36
C PRO A 29 -8.17 -9.36 -8.32
N GLU A 30 -8.73 -10.01 -7.28
CA GLU A 30 -10.16 -10.19 -7.11
C GLU A 30 -10.77 -9.16 -6.13
N GLY A 31 -9.98 -8.15 -5.74
CA GLY A 31 -10.39 -7.09 -4.81
C GLY A 31 -10.33 -7.50 -3.33
N GLU A 32 -9.70 -8.64 -3.01
CA GLU A 32 -9.49 -9.07 -1.63
C GLU A 32 -8.43 -8.23 -0.93
N LEU A 33 -8.68 -7.88 0.34
CA LEU A 33 -7.70 -7.15 1.14
C LEU A 33 -6.51 -8.05 1.51
N ILE A 34 -5.31 -7.58 1.24
CA ILE A 34 -4.05 -8.23 1.57
C ILE A 34 -3.45 -7.55 2.79
N LEU A 35 -3.33 -8.29 3.89
CA LEU A 35 -2.72 -7.80 5.12
C LEU A 35 -1.19 -7.90 5.05
N LYS A 36 -0.51 -6.84 5.52
CA LYS A 36 0.96 -6.76 5.55
C LYS A 36 1.61 -7.90 6.35
N GLU A 37 0.92 -8.42 7.35
CA GLU A 37 1.42 -9.46 8.24
C GLU A 37 1.57 -10.82 7.53
N ILE A 38 0.81 -11.06 6.45
CA ILE A 38 0.75 -12.37 5.78
C ILE A 38 1.06 -12.34 4.29
N TRP A 39 1.24 -11.16 3.71
CA TRP A 39 1.42 -10.96 2.26
C TRP A 39 2.55 -11.79 1.62
N ASP A 40 3.60 -12.14 2.37
CA ASP A 40 4.75 -12.91 1.88
C ASP A 40 4.34 -14.37 1.58
N THR A 41 3.22 -14.82 2.15
CA THR A 41 2.62 -16.14 1.91
C THR A 41 1.34 -16.08 1.08
N THR A 42 0.70 -14.90 1.00
CA THR A 42 -0.54 -14.71 0.24
C THR A 42 -0.29 -14.36 -1.21
N ILE A 43 0.69 -13.47 -1.49
CA ILE A 43 0.91 -12.93 -2.83
C ILE A 43 1.60 -13.97 -3.71
N GLN A 44 1.06 -14.16 -4.92
CA GLN A 44 1.60 -15.10 -5.89
C GLN A 44 2.27 -14.38 -7.07
N PRO A 45 3.24 -15.01 -7.74
CA PRO A 45 3.85 -14.47 -8.94
C PRO A 45 2.81 -14.15 -10.02
N GLY A 46 2.94 -12.97 -10.63
CA GLY A 46 2.03 -12.51 -11.69
C GLY A 46 0.76 -11.82 -11.22
N TRP A 47 0.53 -11.71 -9.90
CA TRP A 47 -0.58 -10.93 -9.37
C TRP A 47 -0.43 -9.44 -9.69
N GLN A 48 -1.54 -8.82 -10.09
CA GLN A 48 -1.68 -7.38 -10.12
C GLN A 48 -2.25 -6.92 -8.78
N ILE A 49 -1.43 -6.20 -8.01
CA ILE A 49 -1.82 -5.63 -6.72
C ILE A 49 -2.20 -4.17 -6.91
N THR A 50 -3.33 -3.77 -6.36
CA THR A 50 -3.76 -2.37 -6.33
C THR A 50 -3.52 -1.80 -4.94
N MET A 51 -2.88 -0.64 -4.86
CA MET A 51 -2.74 0.09 -3.60
C MET A 51 -3.76 1.24 -3.57
N LYS A 52 -4.54 1.33 -2.48
CA LYS A 52 -5.51 2.40 -2.27
C LYS A 52 -5.11 3.21 -1.05
N MET A 53 -4.82 4.48 -1.25
CA MET A 53 -4.58 5.40 -0.14
C MET A 53 -5.87 5.60 0.65
N TRP A 54 -5.76 5.67 1.97
CA TRP A 54 -6.84 6.14 2.79
C TRP A 54 -7.20 7.60 2.44
N PRO A 55 -8.45 8.03 2.66
CA PRO A 55 -8.82 9.41 2.42
C PRO A 55 -7.97 10.34 3.29
N LEU A 56 -7.17 11.19 2.63
CA LEU A 56 -6.46 12.28 3.30
C LEU A 56 -7.53 13.20 3.88
N GLN A 57 -7.60 13.32 5.21
CA GLN A 57 -8.50 14.29 5.82
C GLN A 57 -8.10 15.68 5.34
N GLN A 58 -8.88 16.25 4.42
CA GLN A 58 -8.72 17.65 4.08
C GLN A 58 -9.20 18.44 5.29
N HIS A 59 -8.28 19.05 6.02
CA HIS A 59 -8.65 20.07 6.99
C HIS A 59 -9.41 21.17 6.23
N PRO A 60 -10.61 21.58 6.70
CA PRO A 60 -11.36 22.67 6.09
C PRO A 60 -10.62 24.00 6.16
#